data_AF-A0A1I0W9N5-F1
#
_entry.id   AF-A0A1I0W9N5-F1
#
_cell.length_a   1.000
_cell.length_b   1.000
_cell.length_c   1.000
_cell.angle_alpha   90.00
_cell.angle_beta   90.00
_cell.angle_gamma   90.00
#
_symmetry.space_group_name_H-M   'P 1'
#
loop_
_entity.id
_entity.type
_entity.pdbx_description
1 polymer ?
#
loop_
_entity_poly.entity_id
_entity_poly.type
_entity_poly.pdbx_seq_one_letter_code
_entity_poly.pdbx_strand_id
1 'polypeptide(L)'
;MSDPRSQAEILAAISEAREDLTATLSDLRATVDEMNARPVLTDEEKRALEEQAESGELGEDMKSLVEKITAGEDTWERVFAGESPHSHLLQGHLTKMFEEHQEDLALAFEELIEEEEAKGNFLFDEVPTSES
;
A
#
# COMPACT_ATOMS: atom_id res chain seq x y z
N MET A 1 -26.19 6.85 45.43
CA MET A 1 -27.13 6.21 44.49
C MET A 1 -26.87 6.85 43.14
N SER A 2 -26.45 6.08 42.14
CA SER A 2 -26.25 6.63 40.79
C SER A 2 -27.60 7.08 40.23
N ASP A 3 -27.67 8.31 39.71
CA ASP A 3 -28.88 8.89 39.17
C ASP A 3 -29.28 8.10 37.90
N PRO A 4 -30.51 7.55 37.80
CA PRO A 4 -30.95 6.87 36.59
C PRO A 4 -30.90 7.75 35.33
N ARG A 5 -30.93 9.09 35.47
CA ARG A 5 -30.70 10.02 34.35
C ARG A 5 -29.25 9.97 33.85
N SER A 6 -28.27 9.89 34.74
CA SER A 6 -26.85 9.78 34.34
C SER A 6 -26.52 8.43 33.72
N GLN A 7 -27.22 7.35 34.13
CA GLN A 7 -27.08 6.05 33.48
C GLN A 7 -27.66 6.03 32.07
N ALA A 8 -28.80 6.69 31.85
CA ALA A 8 -29.40 6.82 30.52
C ALA A 8 -28.50 7.63 29.57
N GLU A 9 -27.89 8.71 30.06
CA GLU A 9 -26.94 9.52 29.29
C GLU A 9 -25.68 8.73 28.89
N ILE A 10 -25.12 7.93 29.82
CA ILE A 10 -23.97 7.06 29.53
C ILE A 10 -24.35 6.01 28.49
N LEU A 11 -25.53 5.39 28.58
CA LEU A 11 -25.98 4.39 27.61
C LEU A 11 -26.23 5.01 26.22
N ALA A 12 -26.75 6.23 26.16
CA ALA A 12 -26.92 6.97 24.91
C ALA A 12 -25.56 7.26 24.26
N ALA A 13 -24.60 7.78 25.02
CA ALA A 13 -23.25 8.05 24.54
C ALA A 13 -22.52 6.77 24.06
N ILE A 14 -22.71 5.65 24.75
CA ILE A 14 -22.14 4.36 24.32
C ILE A 14 -22.80 3.88 23.02
N SER A 15 -24.12 4.07 22.84
CA SER A 15 -24.80 3.69 21.60
C SER A 15 -24.33 4.53 20.42
N GLU A 16 -24.23 5.85 20.61
CA GLU A 16 -23.71 6.78 19.61
C GLU A 16 -22.27 6.44 19.21
N ALA A 17 -21.37 6.26 20.19
CA ALA A 17 -19.99 5.87 19.92
C ALA A 17 -19.87 4.52 19.18
N ARG A 18 -20.77 3.57 19.46
CA ARG A 18 -20.80 2.29 18.75
C ARG A 18 -21.28 2.46 17.30
N GLU A 19 -22.27 3.31 17.07
CA GLU A 19 -22.79 3.61 15.74
C GLU A 19 -21.71 4.30 14.88
N ASP A 20 -21.03 5.30 15.43
CA ASP A 20 -19.91 6.00 14.78
C ASP A 20 -18.76 5.05 14.46
N LEU A 21 -18.39 4.17 15.39
CA LEU A 21 -17.35 3.16 15.16
C LEU A 21 -17.76 2.19 14.05
N THR A 22 -19.02 1.78 14.03
CA THR A 22 -19.53 0.85 13.01
C THR A 22 -19.52 1.50 11.62
N ALA A 23 -19.92 2.77 11.53
CA ALA A 23 -19.87 3.53 10.29
C ALA A 23 -18.41 3.68 9.80
N THR A 24 -17.51 4.09 10.69
CA THR A 24 -16.08 4.26 10.36
C THR A 24 -15.44 2.96 9.90
N LEU A 25 -15.76 1.83 10.55
CA LEU A 25 -15.27 0.51 10.13
C LEU A 25 -15.83 0.09 8.76
N SER A 26 -17.09 0.43 8.47
CA SER A 26 -17.69 0.18 7.17
C SER A 26 -17.00 0.99 6.07
N ASP A 27 -16.72 2.26 6.32
CA ASP A 27 -16.05 3.15 5.36
C ASP A 27 -14.61 2.72 5.13
N LEU A 28 -13.89 2.35 6.19
CA LEU A 28 -12.54 1.80 6.08
C LEU A 28 -12.53 0.52 5.25
N ARG A 29 -13.49 -0.38 5.48
CA ARG A 29 -13.61 -1.60 4.70
C ARG A 29 -13.90 -1.32 3.23
N ALA A 30 -14.83 -0.41 2.93
CA ALA A 30 -15.12 0.00 1.57
C ALA A 30 -13.88 0.60 0.86
N THR A 31 -13.10 1.40 1.59
CA THR A 31 -11.85 1.98 1.07
C THR A 31 -10.82 0.90 0.77
N VAL A 32 -10.62 -0.05 1.69
CA VAL A 32 -9.71 -1.19 1.48
C VAL A 32 -10.17 -2.05 0.30
N ASP A 33 -11.46 -2.33 0.20
CA ASP A 33 -12.03 -3.11 -0.91
C ASP A 33 -11.84 -2.37 -2.25
N GLU A 34 -12.02 -1.04 -2.28
CA GLU A 34 -11.75 -0.23 -3.48
C GLU A 34 -10.27 -0.24 -3.86
N MET A 35 -9.37 -0.10 -2.88
CA MET A 35 -7.92 -0.17 -3.12
C MET A 35 -7.50 -1.53 -3.67
N ASN A 36 -8.07 -2.63 -3.14
CA ASN A 36 -7.80 -3.98 -3.61
C ASN A 36 -8.42 -4.29 -4.98
N ALA A 37 -9.53 -3.64 -5.33
CA ALA A 37 -10.20 -3.84 -6.61
C ALA A 37 -9.49 -3.13 -7.78
N ARG A 38 -8.58 -2.18 -7.49
CA ARG A 38 -7.79 -1.52 -8.52
C ARG A 38 -6.72 -2.49 -9.04
N PRO A 39 -6.66 -2.72 -10.37
CA PRO A 39 -5.61 -3.56 -10.93
C PRO A 39 -4.25 -2.92 -10.66
N VAL A 40 -3.27 -3.76 -10.32
CA VAL A 40 -1.90 -3.33 -9.98
C VAL A 40 -1.23 -2.61 -11.15
N LEU A 41 -1.58 -3.01 -12.39
CA LEU A 41 -1.18 -2.33 -13.62
C LEU A 41 -2.42 -2.11 -14.48
N THR A 42 -2.50 -0.93 -15.10
CA THR A 42 -3.45 -0.70 -16.20
C THR A 42 -3.07 -1.53 -17.43
N ASP A 43 -4.01 -1.71 -18.36
CA ASP A 43 -3.75 -2.44 -19.62
C ASP A 43 -2.63 -1.81 -20.46
N GLU A 44 -2.46 -0.49 -20.36
CA GLU A 44 -1.40 0.25 -21.05
C GLU A 44 -0.03 -0.01 -20.40
N GLU A 45 0.06 0.10 -19.08
CA GLU A 45 1.29 -0.19 -18.33
C GLU A 45 1.71 -1.65 -18.48
N LYS A 46 0.75 -2.57 -18.47
CA LYS A 46 1.00 -3.99 -18.73
C LYS A 46 1.62 -4.20 -20.10
N ARG A 47 1.07 -3.57 -21.15
CA ARG A 47 1.61 -3.69 -22.51
C ARG A 47 3.01 -3.10 -22.62
N ALA A 48 3.24 -1.94 -22.01
CA ALA A 48 4.55 -1.31 -22.00
C ALA A 48 5.60 -2.18 -21.27
N LEU A 49 5.21 -2.80 -20.15
CA LEU A 49 6.06 -3.71 -19.38
C LEU A 49 6.39 -4.97 -20.19
N GLU A 50 5.40 -5.54 -20.88
CA GLU A 50 5.58 -6.70 -21.76
C GLU A 50 6.53 -6.38 -22.93
N GLU A 51 6.36 -5.23 -23.58
CA GLU A 51 7.23 -4.79 -24.69
C GLU A 51 8.69 -4.57 -24.24
N GLN A 52 8.90 -3.93 -23.09
CA GLN A 52 10.24 -3.70 -22.53
C GLN A 52 10.90 -4.99 -22.04
N ALA A 53 10.12 -5.93 -21.52
CA ALA A 53 10.65 -7.24 -21.14
C ALA A 53 11.02 -8.07 -22.39
N GLU A 54 10.18 -8.07 -23.43
CA GLU A 54 10.43 -8.78 -24.68
C GLU A 54 11.65 -8.24 -25.43
N SER A 55 11.89 -6.93 -25.38
CA SER A 55 13.08 -6.29 -25.95
C SER A 55 14.37 -6.70 -25.21
N GLY A 56 14.25 -7.26 -24.01
CA GLY A 56 15.37 -7.61 -23.12
C GLY A 56 15.92 -6.42 -22.33
N GLU A 57 15.31 -5.24 -22.45
CA GLU A 57 15.74 -4.03 -21.75
C GLU A 57 15.64 -4.16 -20.22
N LEU A 58 14.63 -4.90 -19.76
CA LEU A 58 14.42 -5.19 -18.33
C LEU A 58 15.22 -6.40 -17.81
N GLY A 59 15.98 -7.06 -18.69
CA GLY A 59 16.79 -8.24 -18.37
C GLY A 59 16.13 -9.59 -18.69
N GLU A 60 16.94 -10.65 -18.69
CA GLU A 60 16.52 -12.01 -19.08
C GLU A 60 15.48 -12.63 -18.13
N ASP A 61 15.51 -12.28 -16.83
CA ASP A 61 14.54 -12.76 -15.85
C ASP A 61 13.14 -12.19 -16.13
N MET A 62 13.05 -10.91 -16.50
CA MET A 62 11.80 -10.26 -16.89
C MET A 62 11.26 -10.81 -18.20
N LYS A 63 12.13 -11.05 -19.17
CA LYS A 63 11.76 -11.71 -20.42
C LYS A 63 11.16 -13.10 -20.17
N SER A 64 11.84 -13.90 -19.33
CA SER A 64 11.37 -15.23 -18.92
C SER A 64 10.03 -15.17 -18.18
N LEU A 65 9.81 -14.13 -17.36
CA LEU A 65 8.56 -13.91 -16.65
C LEU A 65 7.40 -13.58 -17.62
N VAL A 66 7.64 -12.72 -18.61
CA VAL A 66 6.63 -12.37 -19.62
C VAL A 66 6.28 -13.55 -20.52
N GLU A 67 7.27 -14.37 -20.91
CA GLU A 67 7.00 -15.62 -21.63
C GLU A 67 6.06 -16.57 -20.85
N LYS A 68 6.22 -16.64 -19.52
CA LYS A 68 5.36 -17.46 -18.65
C LYS A 68 3.95 -16.91 -18.52
N ILE A 69 3.82 -15.60 -18.40
CA ILE A 69 2.51 -14.93 -18.32
C ILE A 69 1.77 -15.07 -19.66
N THR A 70 2.45 -14.85 -20.78
CA THR A 70 1.86 -14.98 -22.14
C THR A 70 1.51 -16.43 -22.49
N ALA A 71 2.26 -17.42 -22.00
CA ALA A 71 1.92 -18.83 -22.10
C ALA A 71 0.74 -19.26 -21.21
N GLY A 72 0.25 -18.39 -20.33
CA GLY A 72 -0.81 -18.69 -19.36
C GLY A 72 -0.36 -19.56 -18.18
N GLU A 73 0.95 -19.71 -17.97
CA GLU A 73 1.52 -20.38 -16.79
C GLU A 73 1.38 -19.49 -15.53
N ASP A 74 1.23 -18.18 -15.72
CA ASP A 74 1.16 -17.20 -14.65
C ASP A 74 0.35 -15.95 -15.02
N THR A 75 0.17 -15.05 -14.06
CA THR A 75 -0.56 -13.79 -14.20
C THR A 75 0.15 -12.68 -13.43
N TRP A 76 0.17 -11.45 -13.96
CA TRP A 76 0.78 -10.30 -13.28
C TRP A 76 0.25 -10.11 -11.86
N GLU A 77 -1.05 -10.31 -11.64
CA GLU A 77 -1.70 -10.16 -10.34
C GLU A 77 -1.08 -11.09 -9.29
N ARG A 78 -0.86 -12.36 -9.65
CA ARG A 78 -0.21 -13.34 -8.76
C ARG A 78 1.27 -13.07 -8.55
N VAL A 79 1.96 -12.56 -9.57
CA VAL A 79 3.38 -12.21 -9.49
C VAL A 79 3.59 -11.06 -8.51
N PHE A 80 2.84 -9.96 -8.67
CA PHE A 80 2.91 -8.79 -7.79
C PHE A 80 2.37 -9.06 -6.39
N ALA A 81 1.39 -9.96 -6.24
CA ALA A 81 0.92 -10.41 -4.92
C ALA A 81 1.93 -11.34 -4.20
N GLY A 82 3.01 -11.78 -4.87
CA GLY A 82 3.97 -12.72 -4.30
C GLY A 82 3.46 -14.17 -4.19
N GLU A 83 2.32 -14.48 -4.83
CA GLU A 83 1.68 -15.80 -4.82
C GLU A 83 2.18 -16.71 -5.97
N SER A 84 2.94 -16.15 -6.89
CA SER A 84 3.51 -16.88 -8.01
C SER A 84 4.81 -17.61 -7.61
N PRO A 85 5.02 -18.85 -8.08
CA PRO A 85 6.33 -19.51 -7.99
C PRO A 85 7.44 -18.77 -8.79
N HIS A 86 7.05 -17.86 -9.69
CA HIS A 86 7.92 -17.06 -10.54
C HIS A 86 8.14 -15.63 -10.03
N SER A 87 7.59 -15.25 -8.87
CA SER A 87 7.78 -13.90 -8.30
C SER A 87 9.25 -13.52 -8.09
N HIS A 88 10.16 -14.49 -7.93
CA HIS A 88 11.60 -14.24 -7.85
C HIS A 88 12.19 -13.64 -9.14
N LEU A 89 11.56 -13.85 -10.30
CA LEU A 89 12.01 -13.28 -11.58
C LEU A 89 11.77 -11.76 -11.64
N LEU A 90 10.75 -11.27 -10.94
CA LEU A 90 10.50 -9.83 -10.79
C LEU A 90 11.52 -9.18 -9.84
N GLN A 91 12.00 -9.93 -8.84
CA GLN A 91 12.87 -9.42 -7.80
C GLN A 91 14.18 -8.82 -8.35
N GLY A 92 14.81 -9.45 -9.34
CA GLY A 92 16.04 -8.95 -9.95
C GLY A 92 15.86 -7.58 -10.59
N HIS A 93 14.75 -7.35 -11.28
CA HIS A 93 14.42 -6.06 -11.88
C HIS A 93 14.13 -5.00 -10.82
N LEU A 94 13.35 -5.34 -9.79
CA LEU A 94 13.05 -4.43 -8.68
C LEU A 94 14.31 -4.03 -7.89
N THR A 95 15.23 -4.97 -7.66
CA THR A 95 16.51 -4.69 -7.02
C THR A 95 17.34 -3.71 -7.86
N LYS A 96 17.42 -3.93 -9.17
CA LYS A 96 18.16 -3.03 -10.07
C LYS A 96 17.53 -1.62 -10.09
N MET A 97 16.22 -1.52 -10.22
CA MET A 97 15.50 -0.24 -10.18
C MET A 97 15.73 0.48 -8.84
N PHE A 98 15.71 -0.26 -7.73
CA PHE A 98 16.00 0.30 -6.42
C PHE A 98 17.44 0.80 -6.32
N GLU A 99 18.43 0.04 -6.79
CA GLU A 99 19.83 0.44 -6.79
C GLU A 99 20.08 1.68 -7.67
N GLU A 100 19.40 1.78 -8.83
CA GLU A 100 19.52 2.90 -9.76
C GLU A 100 18.86 4.19 -9.25
N HIS A 101 17.79 4.07 -8.44
CA HIS A 101 16.97 5.20 -7.98
C HIS A 101 16.96 5.39 -6.46
N GLN A 102 17.85 4.74 -5.71
CA GLN A 102 17.87 4.79 -4.25
C GLN A 102 18.02 6.23 -3.73
N GLU A 103 18.88 7.03 -4.38
CA GLU A 103 19.13 8.43 -4.02
C GLU A 103 17.91 9.31 -4.35
N ASP A 104 17.28 9.10 -5.50
CA ASP A 104 16.07 9.82 -5.91
C ASP A 104 14.88 9.52 -4.98
N LEU A 105 14.73 8.27 -4.57
CA LEU A 105 13.72 7.84 -3.60
C LEU A 105 13.95 8.48 -2.24
N ALA A 106 15.20 8.53 -1.77
CA ALA A 106 15.54 9.18 -0.50
C ALA A 106 15.20 10.67 -0.51
N LEU A 107 15.53 11.37 -1.61
CA LEU A 107 15.22 12.79 -1.78
C LEU A 107 13.69 13.03 -1.80
N ALA A 108 12.94 12.22 -2.54
CA ALA A 108 11.48 12.34 -2.60
C ALA A 108 10.81 12.09 -1.24
N PHE A 109 11.37 11.19 -0.42
CA PHE A 109 10.90 10.98 0.95
C PHE A 109 11.21 12.17 1.86
N GLU A 110 12.39 12.78 1.75
CA GLU A 110 12.74 13.99 2.50
C GLU A 110 11.79 15.16 2.14
N GLU A 111 11.54 15.38 0.84
CA GLU A 111 10.60 16.41 0.37
C GLU A 111 9.17 16.16 0.89
N LEU A 112 8.70 14.91 0.87
CA LEU A 112 7.38 14.55 1.41
C LEU A 112 7.29 14.82 2.92
N ILE A 113 8.33 14.51 3.69
CA ILE A 113 8.37 14.79 5.14
C ILE A 113 8.31 16.29 5.37
N GLU A 114 9.11 17.08 4.67
CA GLU A 114 9.09 18.54 4.78
C GLU A 114 7.72 19.14 4.44
N GLU A 115 7.06 18.64 3.39
CA GLU A 115 5.71 19.07 3.03
C GLU A 115 4.66 18.73 4.10
N GLU A 116 4.71 17.54 4.68
CA GLU A 116 3.76 17.11 5.70
C GLU A 116 4.02 17.77 7.06
N GLU A 117 5.28 18.04 7.40
CA GLU A 117 5.66 18.89 8.54
C GLU A 117 5.15 20.33 8.34
N ALA A 118 5.30 20.89 7.14
CA ALA A 118 4.79 22.22 6.81
C ALA A 118 3.24 22.30 6.86
N LYS A 119 2.55 21.19 6.57
CA LYS A 119 1.09 21.06 6.73
C LYS A 119 0.67 20.80 8.18
N GLY A 120 1.62 20.60 9.10
CA GLY A 120 1.34 20.36 10.52
C GLY A 120 0.79 18.97 10.82
N ASN A 121 0.97 18.00 9.92
CA ASN A 121 0.47 16.63 10.09
C ASN A 121 1.36 15.76 11.00
N PHE A 122 2.60 16.17 11.26
CA PHE A 122 3.47 15.51 12.23
C PHE A 122 3.28 16.11 13.64
N LEU A 123 2.39 15.51 14.44
CA LEU A 123 2.52 15.55 15.90
C LEU A 123 3.74 14.69 16.27
N PHE A 124 4.94 15.30 16.32
CA PHE A 124 5.95 14.82 17.27
C PHE A 124 5.45 15.21 18.67
N ASP A 125 4.40 14.52 19.15
CA ASP A 125 4.11 14.53 20.57
C ASP A 125 5.28 13.83 21.24
N GLU A 126 5.93 14.55 22.14
CA GLU A 126 7.14 14.14 22.85
C GLU A 126 7.03 12.67 23.25
N VAL A 127 7.90 11.81 22.71
CA VAL A 127 8.13 10.51 23.34
C VAL A 127 8.58 10.85 24.76
N PRO A 128 7.83 10.49 25.82
CA PRO A 128 8.28 10.79 27.16
C PRO A 128 9.53 9.94 27.37
N THR A 129 10.70 10.55 27.26
CA THR A 129 11.93 9.94 27.72
C THR A 129 11.71 9.73 29.21
N SER A 130 11.46 8.48 29.58
CA SER A 130 11.36 8.07 30.98
C SER A 130 12.74 8.28 31.59
N GLU A 131 13.01 9.48 32.10
CA GLU A 131 14.09 9.68 33.05
C GLU A 131 13.73 8.88 34.31
N SER A 132 14.53 7.84 34.56
CA SER A 132 14.58 7.11 35.83
C SER A 132 15.74 7.61 36.66
#